data_AF-A0A818D812-F1
#
_entry.id   AF-A0A818D812-F1
#
_cell.length_a   1.000
_cell.length_b   1.000
_cell.length_c   1.000
_cell.angle_alpha   90.00
_cell.angle_beta   90.00
_cell.angle_gamma   90.00
#
_symmetry.space_group_name_H-M   'P 1'
#
loop_
_entity.id
_entity.type
_entity.pdbx_description
1 polymer ?
#
loop_
_entity_poly.entity_id
_entity_poly.type
_entity_poly.pdbx_seq_one_letter_code
_entity_poly.pdbx_strand_id
1 'polypeptide(L)'
;MGFFDLHEPEDGQDRFFLYAMIILPFCSSGSYLFDAWYHYQYHSKERSYEGLLSTIMIVFSDLQYCAPIRSRKVLAIYYILLFIIKESATIGYLLYYIHEKEIFKIIFYSCFLFFDLLFTIGLIYCRVMNEYESHIVVENKHLFHFMSRLEVLLTIYIRVFIDPKYTSLTRHIIAYFLLFDFFSDSYSRFQGIWIKSALYLFATTTTISVATEWLHFNHELVIYEKISYLSELFATVFCDIIIILQFFPFHFKTQHVQNIAREALLFQKQLYEINASSNVSESSGSDTTNDAKTNAGEETQTYTNTTL
;
A
#
# COMPACT_ATOMS: atom_id res chain seq x y z
N MET A 1 13.63 -32.05 2.73
CA MET A 1 12.21 -31.66 2.61
C MET A 1 12.00 -30.48 3.54
N GLY A 2 11.80 -29.28 2.98
CA GLY A 2 11.61 -28.07 3.79
C GLY A 2 10.28 -28.11 4.54
N PHE A 3 10.24 -27.53 5.74
CA PHE A 3 9.04 -27.49 6.61
C PHE A 3 7.84 -26.76 5.97
N PHE A 4 8.11 -25.91 4.97
CA PHE A 4 7.11 -25.27 4.15
C PHE A 4 7.22 -25.75 2.70
N ASP A 5 6.11 -26.23 2.14
CA ASP A 5 5.95 -26.43 0.70
C ASP A 5 5.72 -25.04 0.07
N LEU A 6 6.81 -24.40 -0.32
CA LEU A 6 6.84 -23.04 -0.86
C LEU A 6 6.60 -23.05 -2.37
N HIS A 7 6.07 -21.96 -2.91
CA HIS A 7 6.15 -21.74 -4.36
C HIS A 7 7.62 -21.76 -4.82
N GLU A 8 7.88 -22.35 -5.99
CA GLU A 8 9.20 -22.26 -6.60
C GLU A 8 9.53 -20.78 -6.80
N PRO A 9 10.76 -20.34 -6.44
CA PRO A 9 11.15 -18.97 -6.67
C PRO A 9 11.03 -18.68 -8.17
N GLU A 10 10.39 -17.57 -8.53
CA GLU A 10 10.48 -17.06 -9.90
C GLU A 10 11.94 -16.76 -10.24
N ASP A 11 12.32 -16.78 -11.52
CA ASP A 11 13.70 -16.54 -11.96
C ASP A 11 14.25 -15.24 -11.33
N GLY A 12 15.22 -15.38 -10.42
CA GLY A 12 15.84 -14.25 -9.68
C GLY A 12 15.32 -14.00 -8.26
N GLN A 13 14.33 -14.77 -7.76
CA GLN A 13 13.85 -14.66 -6.38
C GLN A 13 14.73 -15.46 -5.41
N ASP A 14 15.24 -14.81 -4.36
CA ASP A 14 16.14 -15.48 -3.41
C ASP A 14 15.30 -16.14 -2.30
N ARG A 15 15.63 -17.39 -1.98
CA ARG A 15 14.93 -18.19 -0.96
C ARG A 15 14.91 -17.49 0.40
N PHE A 16 15.91 -16.67 0.71
CA PHE A 16 15.90 -15.84 1.90
C PHE A 16 14.66 -14.94 1.97
N PHE A 17 14.24 -14.34 0.85
CA PHE A 17 13.08 -13.46 0.80
C PHE A 17 11.76 -14.21 0.96
N LEU A 18 11.68 -15.44 0.43
CA LEU A 18 10.53 -16.30 0.64
C LEU A 18 10.32 -16.60 2.14
N TYR A 19 11.41 -16.87 2.87
CA TYR A 19 11.35 -17.07 4.32
C TYR A 19 11.06 -15.77 5.07
N ALA A 20 11.63 -14.64 4.65
CA ALA A 20 11.38 -13.34 5.26
C ALA A 20 9.89 -12.95 5.19
N MET A 21 9.21 -13.20 4.06
CA MET A 21 7.77 -12.95 3.89
C MET A 21 6.89 -13.77 4.84
N ILE A 22 7.38 -14.90 5.36
CA ILE A 22 6.66 -15.75 6.33
C ILE A 22 7.02 -15.34 7.77
N ILE A 23 8.30 -15.08 8.04
CA ILE A 23 8.80 -14.85 9.39
C ILE A 23 8.51 -13.42 9.88
N LEU A 24 8.65 -12.41 9.02
CA LEU A 24 8.50 -11.00 9.41
C LEU A 24 7.10 -10.67 9.95
N PRO A 25 5.98 -11.20 9.40
CA PRO A 25 4.66 -11.05 10.02
C PRO A 25 4.59 -11.61 11.44
N PHE A 26 5.24 -12.74 11.73
CA PHE A 26 5.31 -13.26 13.10
C PHE A 26 6.12 -12.36 14.03
N CYS A 27 7.25 -11.84 13.56
CA CYS A 27 8.06 -10.89 14.33
C CYS A 27 7.29 -9.60 14.60
N SER A 28 6.52 -9.10 13.63
CA SER A 28 5.62 -7.97 13.78
C SER A 28 4.55 -8.22 14.84
N SER A 29 3.73 -9.24 14.67
CA SER A 29 2.66 -9.56 15.63
C SER A 29 3.21 -9.90 17.02
N GLY A 30 4.36 -10.57 17.11
CA GLY A 30 5.04 -10.85 18.36
C GLY A 30 5.56 -9.60 19.06
N SER A 31 6.12 -8.63 18.32
CA SER A 31 6.54 -7.34 18.87
C SER A 31 5.36 -6.54 19.40
N TYR A 32 4.21 -6.59 18.71
CA TYR A 32 2.97 -5.96 19.11
C TYR A 32 2.38 -6.59 20.39
N LEU A 33 2.42 -7.93 20.49
CA LEU A 33 2.03 -8.65 21.71
C LEU A 33 2.92 -8.30 22.90
N PHE A 34 4.24 -8.23 22.67
CA PHE A 34 5.18 -7.85 23.72
C PHE A 34 4.94 -6.42 24.20
N ASP A 35 4.65 -5.50 23.28
CA ASP A 35 4.32 -4.12 23.59
C ASP A 35 3.02 -4.00 24.40
N ALA A 36 1.95 -4.70 23.99
CA ALA A 36 0.69 -4.76 24.72
C ALA A 36 0.87 -5.31 26.14
N TRP A 37 1.64 -6.40 26.27
CA TRP A 37 1.96 -7.02 27.56
C TRP A 37 2.75 -6.08 28.47
N TYR A 38 3.73 -5.37 27.90
CA TYR A 38 4.54 -4.41 28.62
C TYR A 38 3.68 -3.25 29.15
N HIS A 39 2.79 -2.68 28.33
CA HIS A 39 1.84 -1.66 28.75
C HIS A 39 0.89 -2.13 29.87
N TYR A 40 0.39 -3.37 29.76
CA TYR A 40 -0.48 -3.94 30.78
C TYR A 40 0.23 -4.13 32.13
N GLN A 41 1.45 -4.65 32.14
CA GLN A 41 2.17 -4.95 33.40
C GLN A 41 2.78 -3.73 34.09
N TYR A 42 3.25 -2.74 33.34
CA TYR A 42 4.12 -1.69 33.88
C TYR A 42 3.42 -0.34 34.10
N HIS A 43 2.08 -0.32 34.18
CA HIS A 43 1.21 0.85 34.46
C HIS A 43 1.96 2.19 34.57
N SER A 44 2.27 2.71 33.38
CA SER A 44 2.80 4.02 33.04
C SER A 44 3.00 4.97 34.23
N LYS A 45 4.26 5.16 34.65
CA LYS A 45 4.65 6.47 35.17
C LYS A 45 5.94 7.06 34.65
N GLU A 46 6.96 6.32 34.21
CA GLU A 46 8.25 6.99 33.91
C GLU A 46 9.30 6.08 33.23
N ARG A 47 9.05 5.48 32.04
CA ARG A 47 10.13 4.76 31.32
C ARG A 47 10.07 4.86 29.79
N SER A 48 11.27 4.95 29.23
CA SER A 48 11.66 5.25 27.85
C SER A 48 11.47 4.12 26.83
N TYR A 49 10.77 3.03 27.16
CA TYR A 49 10.47 1.97 26.19
C TYR A 49 8.98 2.00 25.90
N GLU A 50 8.61 2.76 24.87
CA GLU A 50 7.24 2.85 24.40
C GLU A 50 7.22 2.41 22.94
N GLY A 51 6.77 1.18 22.70
CA GLY A 51 6.27 0.69 21.41
C GLY A 51 7.09 0.86 20.14
N LEU A 52 8.30 1.41 20.18
CA LEU A 52 9.07 1.75 18.98
C LEU A 52 9.30 0.53 18.10
N LEU A 53 9.72 -0.59 18.69
CA LEU A 53 9.90 -1.83 17.94
C LEU A 53 8.59 -2.29 17.29
N SER A 54 7.47 -2.23 18.02
CA SER A 54 6.16 -2.58 17.46
C SER A 54 5.77 -1.64 16.33
N THR A 55 6.01 -0.34 16.46
CA THR A 55 5.70 0.67 15.43
C THR A 55 6.56 0.49 14.18
N ILE A 56 7.84 0.12 14.31
CA ILE A 56 8.69 -0.16 13.15
C ILE A 56 8.26 -1.45 12.47
N MET A 57 7.99 -2.48 13.27
CA MET A 57 7.71 -3.80 12.74
C MET A 57 6.30 -3.95 12.19
N ILE A 58 5.36 -3.06 12.57
CA ILE A 58 3.95 -3.15 12.17
C ILE A 58 3.77 -3.23 10.67
N VAL A 59 4.61 -2.56 9.88
CA VAL A 59 4.48 -2.59 8.42
C VAL A 59 4.71 -3.99 7.83
N PHE A 60 5.43 -4.85 8.54
CA PHE A 60 5.59 -6.24 8.12
C PHE A 60 4.38 -7.12 8.47
N SER A 61 3.42 -6.67 9.29
CA SER A 61 2.18 -7.44 9.50
C SER A 61 1.42 -7.61 8.20
N ASP A 62 1.50 -6.61 7.32
CA ASP A 62 0.76 -6.60 6.08
C ASP A 62 1.39 -7.52 5.03
N LEU A 63 2.66 -7.94 5.18
CA LEU A 63 3.25 -8.96 4.31
C LEU A 63 2.53 -10.32 4.38
N GLN A 64 1.68 -10.54 5.39
CA GLN A 64 0.95 -11.79 5.54
C GLN A 64 0.13 -12.17 4.30
N TYR A 65 -0.46 -11.20 3.58
CA TYR A 65 -1.26 -11.52 2.38
C TYR A 65 -0.40 -12.04 1.23
N CYS A 66 0.91 -11.78 1.24
CA CYS A 66 1.88 -12.21 0.23
C CYS A 66 2.57 -13.55 0.54
N ALA A 67 2.20 -14.23 1.63
CA ALA A 67 2.93 -15.43 2.08
C ALA A 67 3.04 -16.48 0.95
N PRO A 68 4.26 -16.91 0.55
CA PRO A 68 4.49 -17.82 -0.58
C PRO A 68 4.30 -19.30 -0.20
N ILE A 69 3.25 -19.62 0.58
CA ILE A 69 2.94 -20.97 1.05
C ILE A 69 1.95 -21.63 0.08
N ARG A 70 2.35 -22.75 -0.54
CA ARG A 70 1.53 -23.48 -1.53
C ARG A 70 0.48 -24.36 -0.87
N SER A 71 0.83 -25.01 0.24
CA SER A 71 -0.07 -25.92 0.93
C SER A 71 -1.20 -25.16 1.63
N ARG A 72 -2.45 -25.39 1.20
CA ARG A 72 -3.65 -24.72 1.75
C ARG A 72 -3.82 -24.94 3.25
N LYS A 73 -3.56 -26.16 3.73
CA LYS A 73 -3.67 -26.49 5.15
C LYS A 73 -2.63 -25.69 5.96
N VAL A 74 -1.40 -25.61 5.46
CA VAL A 74 -0.33 -24.85 6.12
C VAL A 74 -0.60 -23.35 6.04
N LEU A 75 -1.10 -22.84 4.92
CA LEU A 75 -1.49 -21.44 4.75
C LEU A 75 -2.65 -21.05 5.67
N ALA A 76 -3.66 -21.90 5.82
CA ALA A 76 -4.75 -21.68 6.76
C ALA A 76 -4.26 -21.65 8.22
N ILE A 77 -3.42 -22.62 8.61
CA ILE A 77 -2.78 -22.64 9.94
C ILE A 77 -1.95 -21.38 10.16
N TYR A 78 -1.20 -20.94 9.14
CA TYR A 78 -0.40 -19.71 9.18
C TYR A 78 -1.26 -18.48 9.48
N TYR A 79 -2.36 -18.28 8.75
CA TYR A 79 -3.28 -17.15 8.99
C TYR A 79 -3.94 -17.23 10.36
N ILE A 80 -4.41 -18.41 10.77
CA ILE A 80 -5.03 -18.59 12.09
C ILE A 80 -4.02 -18.28 13.20
N LEU A 81 -2.77 -18.73 13.07
CA LEU A 81 -1.75 -18.49 14.08
C LEU A 81 -1.38 -17.01 14.19
N LEU A 82 -1.19 -16.33 13.05
CA LEU A 82 -0.94 -14.88 13.03
C LEU A 82 -2.10 -14.10 13.63
N PHE A 83 -3.34 -14.49 13.29
CA PHE A 83 -4.55 -13.90 13.85
C PHE A 83 -4.57 -14.04 15.37
N ILE A 84 -4.36 -15.25 15.91
CA ILE A 84 -4.34 -15.47 17.37
C ILE A 84 -3.30 -14.57 18.07
N ILE A 85 -2.10 -14.42 17.50
CA ILE A 85 -1.05 -13.58 18.09
C ILE A 85 -1.46 -12.10 18.07
N LYS A 86 -1.94 -11.61 16.91
CA LYS A 86 -2.35 -10.21 16.73
C LYS A 86 -3.54 -9.85 17.63
N GLU A 87 -4.54 -10.73 17.68
CA GLU A 87 -5.73 -10.59 18.52
C GLU A 87 -5.38 -10.57 20.01
N SER A 88 -4.49 -11.46 20.45
CA SER A 88 -4.03 -11.49 21.84
C SER A 88 -3.40 -10.15 22.25
N ALA A 89 -2.66 -9.51 21.34
CA ALA A 89 -2.07 -8.19 21.56
C ALA A 89 -3.14 -7.09 21.64
N THR A 90 -4.08 -7.08 20.70
CA THR A 90 -5.22 -6.12 20.69
C THR A 90 -6.08 -6.26 21.94
N ILE A 91 -6.36 -7.48 22.39
CA ILE A 91 -7.05 -7.75 23.66
C ILE A 91 -6.25 -7.22 24.86
N GLY A 92 -4.92 -7.38 24.84
CA GLY A 92 -4.03 -6.81 25.86
C GLY A 92 -4.18 -5.30 25.99
N TYR A 93 -4.17 -4.58 24.86
CA TYR A 93 -4.44 -3.14 24.83
C TYR A 93 -5.86 -2.80 25.29
N LEU A 94 -6.87 -3.57 24.88
CA LEU A 94 -8.25 -3.36 25.30
C LEU A 94 -8.39 -3.46 26.83
N LEU A 95 -7.79 -4.49 27.44
CA LEU A 95 -7.79 -4.68 28.90
C LEU A 95 -7.07 -3.52 29.61
N TYR A 96 -5.95 -3.06 29.08
CA TYR A 96 -5.24 -1.89 29.59
C TYR A 96 -6.14 -0.63 29.58
N TYR A 97 -6.79 -0.32 28.45
CA TYR A 97 -7.66 0.86 28.34
C TYR A 97 -8.96 0.73 29.13
N ILE A 98 -9.46 -0.48 29.37
CA ILE A 98 -10.55 -0.73 30.32
C ILE A 98 -10.12 -0.35 31.74
N HIS A 99 -8.88 -0.68 32.13
CA HIS A 99 -8.35 -0.31 33.45
C HIS A 99 -8.21 1.22 33.61
N GLU A 100 -7.68 1.89 32.58
CA GLU A 100 -7.54 3.36 32.52
C GLU A 100 -8.88 4.10 32.29
N LYS A 101 -9.97 3.37 32.02
CA LYS A 101 -11.33 3.90 31.76
C LYS A 101 -11.40 4.84 30.55
N GLU A 102 -10.53 4.65 29.55
CA GLU A 102 -10.49 5.46 28.33
C GLU A 102 -11.50 4.96 27.29
N ILE A 103 -12.77 5.35 27.45
CA ILE A 103 -13.92 4.85 26.63
C ILE A 103 -13.65 4.94 25.12
N PHE A 104 -13.06 6.03 24.64
CA PHE A 104 -12.81 6.21 23.21
C PHE A 104 -11.84 5.17 22.65
N LYS A 105 -10.71 4.92 23.35
CA LYS A 105 -9.74 3.92 22.91
C LYS A 105 -10.30 2.50 23.02
N ILE A 106 -11.13 2.21 24.03
CA ILE A 106 -11.85 0.93 24.12
C ILE A 106 -12.70 0.69 22.88
N ILE A 107 -13.47 1.70 22.44
CA ILE A 107 -14.30 1.60 21.22
C ILE A 107 -13.40 1.40 19.99
N PHE A 108 -12.35 2.20 19.85
CA PHE A 108 -11.41 2.11 18.73
C PHE A 108 -10.79 0.71 18.60
N TYR A 109 -10.18 0.18 19.66
CA TYR A 109 -9.56 -1.15 19.63
C TYR A 109 -10.59 -2.28 19.46
N SER A 110 -11.84 -2.10 19.91
CA SER A 110 -12.92 -3.06 19.63
C SER A 110 -13.32 -3.07 18.15
N CYS A 111 -13.39 -1.90 17.50
CA CYS A 111 -13.62 -1.81 16.06
C CYS A 111 -12.44 -2.39 15.28
N PHE A 112 -11.21 -2.12 15.71
CA PHE A 112 -9.99 -2.63 15.09
C PHE A 112 -9.97 -4.17 15.09
N LEU A 113 -10.29 -4.77 16.24
CA LEU A 113 -10.45 -6.22 16.40
C LEU A 113 -11.48 -6.80 15.41
N PHE A 114 -12.62 -6.14 15.27
CA PHE A 114 -13.66 -6.58 14.33
C PHE A 114 -13.19 -6.53 12.87
N PHE A 115 -12.49 -5.47 12.45
CA PHE A 115 -11.98 -5.36 11.08
C PHE A 115 -10.86 -6.36 10.80
N ASP A 116 -9.94 -6.57 11.73
CA ASP A 116 -8.87 -7.58 11.63
C ASP A 116 -9.44 -9.00 11.44
N LEU A 117 -10.52 -9.32 12.17
CA LEU A 117 -11.25 -10.58 11.98
C LEU A 117 -11.85 -10.68 10.57
N LEU A 118 -12.55 -9.65 10.11
CA LEU A 118 -13.14 -9.64 8.76
C LEU A 118 -12.07 -9.77 7.67
N PHE A 119 -10.96 -9.07 7.82
CA PHE A 119 -9.83 -9.13 6.90
C PHE A 119 -9.21 -10.53 6.85
N THR A 120 -8.97 -11.15 8.01
CA THR A 120 -8.44 -12.52 8.11
C THR A 120 -9.39 -13.53 7.45
N ILE A 121 -10.69 -13.42 7.69
CA ILE A 121 -11.71 -14.24 7.02
C ILE A 121 -11.64 -14.04 5.51
N GLY A 122 -11.52 -12.78 5.05
CA GLY A 122 -11.36 -12.43 3.64
C GLY A 122 -10.12 -13.08 3.01
N LEU A 123 -8.97 -13.04 3.68
CA LEU A 123 -7.73 -13.67 3.20
C LEU A 123 -7.86 -15.20 3.11
N ILE A 124 -8.45 -15.84 4.12
CA ILE A 124 -8.70 -17.28 4.11
C ILE A 124 -9.65 -17.63 2.96
N TYR A 125 -10.72 -16.88 2.77
CA TYR A 125 -11.66 -17.09 1.67
C TYR A 125 -10.97 -16.97 0.30
N CYS A 126 -10.24 -15.88 0.06
CA CYS A 126 -9.58 -15.64 -1.21
C CYS A 126 -8.48 -16.66 -1.51
N ARG A 127 -7.58 -16.92 -0.56
CA ARG A 127 -6.36 -17.71 -0.83
C ARG A 127 -6.47 -19.19 -0.47
N VAL A 128 -7.25 -19.56 0.56
CA VAL A 128 -7.38 -20.96 0.99
C VAL A 128 -8.55 -21.64 0.27
N MET A 129 -9.71 -20.97 0.16
CA MET A 129 -10.91 -21.59 -0.42
C MET A 129 -10.96 -21.47 -1.94
N ASN A 130 -10.73 -20.28 -2.49
CA ASN A 130 -10.91 -20.00 -3.92
C ASN A 130 -9.63 -20.07 -4.77
N GLU A 131 -8.46 -20.23 -4.14
CA GLU A 131 -7.17 -20.31 -4.84
C GLU A 131 -6.85 -19.10 -5.73
N TYR A 132 -7.34 -17.93 -5.35
CA TYR A 132 -6.98 -16.73 -6.09
C TYR A 132 -5.50 -16.40 -5.85
N GLU A 133 -4.75 -16.34 -6.94
CA GLU A 133 -3.39 -15.81 -6.94
C GLU A 133 -3.44 -14.29 -6.76
N SER A 134 -2.47 -13.75 -6.02
CA SER A 134 -2.34 -12.30 -5.88
C SER A 134 -1.91 -11.71 -7.23
N HIS A 135 -2.66 -10.73 -7.75
CA HIS A 135 -2.25 -10.00 -8.95
C HIS A 135 -1.04 -9.08 -8.71
N ILE A 136 -0.73 -8.78 -7.45
CA ILE A 136 0.48 -8.05 -7.06
C ILE A 136 1.40 -9.03 -6.33
N VAL A 137 2.45 -9.47 -7.02
CA VAL A 137 3.48 -10.33 -6.44
C VAL A 137 4.56 -9.44 -5.82
N VAL A 138 4.91 -9.67 -4.54
CA VAL A 138 6.01 -8.97 -3.90
C VAL A 138 7.34 -9.59 -4.35
N GLU A 139 7.95 -8.93 -5.33
CA GLU A 139 9.32 -9.20 -5.78
C GLU A 139 10.37 -8.71 -4.75
N ASN A 140 11.58 -9.27 -4.79
CA ASN A 140 12.69 -8.88 -3.90
C ASN A 140 12.97 -7.37 -3.92
N LYS A 141 12.86 -6.74 -5.10
CA LYS A 141 13.09 -5.29 -5.26
C LYS A 141 12.14 -4.45 -4.40
N HIS A 142 10.92 -4.92 -4.20
CA HIS A 142 9.92 -4.22 -3.40
C HIS A 142 10.27 -4.30 -1.91
N LEU A 143 10.74 -5.44 -1.42
CA LEU A 143 11.17 -5.59 -0.03
C LEU A 143 12.43 -4.75 0.27
N PHE A 144 13.38 -4.68 -0.66
CA PHE A 144 14.53 -3.78 -0.54
C PHE A 144 14.14 -2.29 -0.58
N HIS A 145 13.28 -1.90 -1.52
CA HIS A 145 12.78 -0.52 -1.58
C HIS A 145 12.08 -0.14 -0.28
N PHE A 146 11.25 -1.05 0.23
CA PHE A 146 10.53 -0.87 1.48
C PHE A 146 11.48 -0.74 2.68
N MET A 147 12.49 -1.60 2.80
CA MET A 147 13.52 -1.50 3.85
C MET A 147 14.27 -0.17 3.76
N SER A 148 14.66 0.24 2.55
CA SER A 148 15.36 1.52 2.34
C SER A 148 14.49 2.72 2.71
N ARG A 149 13.20 2.70 2.35
CA ARG A 149 12.25 3.77 2.71
C ARG A 149 11.96 3.79 4.21
N LEU A 150 11.83 2.63 4.83
CA LEU A 150 11.67 2.51 6.28
C LEU A 150 12.88 3.08 7.02
N GLU A 151 14.11 2.82 6.55
CA GLU A 151 15.34 3.39 7.13
C GLU A 151 15.36 4.93 7.05
N VAL A 152 14.99 5.50 5.89
CA VAL A 152 14.91 6.95 5.71
C VAL A 152 13.83 7.55 6.63
N LEU A 153 12.64 6.94 6.68
CA LEU A 153 11.56 7.37 7.58
C LEU A 153 12.02 7.27 9.03
N LEU A 154 12.64 6.17 9.45
CA LEU A 154 13.15 6.00 10.81
C LEU A 154 14.16 7.08 11.17
N THR A 155 15.06 7.44 10.24
CA THR A 155 16.06 8.48 10.45
C THR A 155 15.42 9.86 10.66
N ILE A 156 14.35 10.17 9.93
CA ILE A 156 13.60 11.43 10.04
C ILE A 156 12.79 11.45 11.36
N TYR A 157 12.12 10.35 11.67
CA TYR A 157 11.20 10.24 12.81
C TYR A 157 11.89 9.80 14.11
N ILE A 158 13.21 9.56 14.12
CA ILE A 158 13.92 9.13 15.33
C ILE A 158 13.72 10.10 16.49
N ARG A 159 13.63 11.41 16.21
CA ARG A 159 13.33 12.43 17.24
C ARG A 159 11.91 12.37 17.77
N VAL A 160 10.96 11.96 16.92
CA VAL A 160 9.56 11.76 17.31
C VAL A 160 9.43 10.50 18.18
N PHE A 161 10.19 9.45 17.86
CA PHE A 161 10.25 8.21 18.64
C PHE A 161 11.03 8.28 19.96
N ILE A 162 11.81 9.35 20.16
CA ILE A 162 12.49 9.59 21.42
C ILE A 162 11.53 10.18 22.46
N ASP A 163 10.47 10.89 22.03
CA ASP A 163 9.46 11.37 22.95
C ASP A 163 8.31 10.35 23.06
N PRO A 164 8.13 9.76 24.25
CA PRO A 164 7.07 8.77 24.49
C PRO A 164 5.68 9.26 24.05
N LYS A 165 5.37 10.54 24.28
CA LYS A 165 4.05 11.12 23.96
C LYS A 165 3.64 10.96 22.50
N TYR A 166 4.60 10.86 21.58
CA TYR A 166 4.32 10.83 20.13
C TYR A 166 4.33 9.41 19.54
N THR A 167 4.76 8.40 20.30
CA THR A 167 4.92 7.04 19.77
C THR A 167 3.63 6.23 19.78
N SER A 168 2.69 6.53 20.68
CA SER A 168 1.41 5.82 20.79
C SER A 168 0.38 6.16 19.71
N LEU A 169 0.55 7.30 19.02
CA LEU A 169 -0.41 7.85 18.06
C LEU A 169 0.02 7.61 16.59
N THR A 170 1.31 7.38 16.35
CA THR A 170 1.93 7.24 15.02
C THR A 170 1.93 5.81 14.45
N ARG A 171 1.42 4.81 15.18
CA ARG A 171 1.79 3.40 14.97
C ARG A 171 1.54 2.89 13.55
N HIS A 172 0.32 2.96 13.02
CA HIS A 172 0.05 2.41 11.68
C HIS A 172 0.35 3.39 10.54
N ILE A 173 0.60 4.66 10.84
CA ILE A 173 0.80 5.71 9.83
C ILE A 173 2.05 5.46 8.98
N ILE A 174 3.17 5.05 9.60
CA ILE A 174 4.39 4.69 8.84
C ILE A 174 4.10 3.55 7.88
N ALA A 175 3.35 2.56 8.36
CA ALA A 175 3.02 1.41 7.54
C ALA A 175 2.16 1.81 6.33
N TYR A 176 1.18 2.69 6.55
CA TYR A 176 0.31 3.17 5.48
C TYR A 176 1.04 4.02 4.45
N PHE A 177 2.04 4.81 4.83
CA PHE A 177 2.88 5.51 3.86
C PHE A 177 3.67 4.56 2.96
N LEU A 178 4.26 3.51 3.55
CA LEU A 178 5.02 2.52 2.78
C LEU A 178 4.11 1.68 1.88
N LEU A 179 2.93 1.30 2.37
CA LEU A 179 1.93 0.58 1.58
C LEU A 179 1.34 1.45 0.47
N PHE A 180 1.09 2.73 0.71
CA PHE A 180 0.63 3.67 -0.31
C PHE A 180 1.64 3.78 -1.45
N ASP A 181 2.93 3.96 -1.12
CA ASP A 181 4.01 4.01 -2.12
C ASP A 181 4.03 2.73 -2.96
N PHE A 182 3.91 1.56 -2.33
CA PHE A 182 3.82 0.26 -3.00
C PHE A 182 2.59 0.14 -3.93
N PHE A 183 1.40 0.51 -3.45
CA PHE A 183 0.19 0.45 -4.28
C PHE A 183 0.21 1.49 -5.41
N SER A 184 0.86 2.63 -5.22
CA SER A 184 1.00 3.66 -6.23
C SER A 184 1.84 3.20 -7.42
N ASP A 185 2.91 2.43 -7.18
CA ASP A 185 3.71 1.81 -8.25
C ASP A 185 2.86 0.83 -9.09
N SER A 186 1.91 0.16 -8.44
CA SER A 186 0.96 -0.75 -9.08
C SER A 186 -0.26 -0.05 -9.72
N TYR A 187 -0.42 1.27 -9.56
CA TYR A 187 -1.63 2.00 -9.99
C TYR A 187 -1.95 1.84 -11.48
N SER A 188 -0.92 1.78 -12.33
CA SER A 188 -1.07 1.60 -13.78
C SER A 188 -1.75 0.28 -14.17
N ARG A 189 -1.67 -0.73 -13.29
CA ARG A 189 -2.26 -2.06 -13.44
C ARG A 189 -3.74 -2.09 -13.04
N PHE A 190 -4.19 -1.14 -12.22
CA PHE A 190 -5.57 -1.05 -11.77
C PHE A 190 -6.51 -0.60 -12.90
N GLN A 191 -7.56 -1.37 -13.13
CA GLN A 191 -8.61 -1.07 -14.12
C GLN A 191 -9.93 -0.70 -13.47
N GLY A 192 -10.28 -1.31 -12.33
CA GLY A 192 -11.55 -1.09 -11.66
C GLY A 192 -11.66 0.31 -11.04
N ILE A 193 -12.82 0.96 -11.19
CA ILE A 193 -13.09 2.23 -10.51
C ILE A 193 -13.06 2.05 -8.98
N TRP A 194 -13.52 0.89 -8.50
CA TRP A 194 -13.56 0.56 -7.07
C TRP A 194 -12.18 0.53 -6.41
N ILE A 195 -11.20 -0.17 -7.01
CA ILE A 195 -9.83 -0.24 -6.44
C ILE A 195 -9.12 1.12 -6.51
N LYS A 196 -9.36 1.92 -7.55
CA LYS A 196 -8.82 3.27 -7.67
C LYS A 196 -9.42 4.23 -6.64
N SER A 197 -10.74 4.17 -6.44
CA SER A 197 -11.43 4.94 -5.41
C SER A 197 -10.98 4.53 -4.01
N ALA A 198 -10.82 3.23 -3.74
CA ALA A 198 -10.30 2.73 -2.47
C ALA A 198 -8.88 3.25 -2.20
N LEU A 199 -7.98 3.22 -3.20
CA LEU A 199 -6.63 3.78 -3.09
C LEU A 199 -6.65 5.28 -2.80
N TYR A 200 -7.52 6.04 -3.49
CA TYR A 200 -7.63 7.48 -3.28
C TYR A 200 -8.14 7.80 -1.87
N LEU A 201 -9.16 7.07 -1.41
CA LEU A 201 -9.71 7.22 -0.06
C LEU A 201 -8.66 6.85 1.00
N PHE A 202 -7.94 5.74 0.81
CA PHE A 202 -6.82 5.33 1.67
C PHE A 202 -5.75 6.41 1.78
N ALA A 203 -5.31 6.98 0.66
CA ALA A 203 -4.32 8.05 0.66
C ALA A 203 -4.83 9.31 1.37
N THR A 204 -6.11 9.66 1.14
CA THR A 204 -6.75 10.82 1.76
C THR A 204 -6.88 10.65 3.27
N THR A 205 -7.38 9.52 3.75
CA THR A 205 -7.56 9.27 5.19
C THR A 205 -6.23 9.15 5.91
N THR A 206 -5.21 8.55 5.29
CA THR A 206 -3.84 8.54 5.82
C THR A 206 -3.29 9.95 5.95
N THR A 207 -3.47 10.79 4.93
CA THR A 207 -3.02 12.19 4.95
C THR A 207 -3.74 13.01 6.04
N ILE A 208 -5.05 12.81 6.21
CA ILE A 208 -5.83 13.47 7.26
C ILE A 208 -5.35 13.03 8.65
N SER A 209 -5.11 11.72 8.85
CA SER A 209 -4.58 11.18 10.10
C SER A 209 -3.25 11.85 10.48
N VAL A 210 -2.30 11.88 9.54
CA VAL A 210 -0.98 12.54 9.74
C VAL A 210 -1.12 14.03 10.03
N ALA A 211 -1.96 14.73 9.25
CA ALA A 211 -2.14 16.17 9.43
C ALA A 211 -2.78 16.50 10.79
N THR A 212 -3.76 15.71 11.22
CA THR A 212 -4.43 15.91 12.51
C THR A 212 -3.54 15.51 13.68
N GLU A 213 -2.74 14.47 13.56
CA GLU A 213 -1.68 14.15 14.53
C GLU A 213 -0.66 15.28 14.66
N TRP A 214 -0.17 15.83 13.54
CA TRP A 214 0.76 16.97 13.57
C TRP A 214 0.14 18.21 14.23
N LEU A 215 -1.14 18.49 13.95
CA LEU A 215 -1.88 19.57 14.62
C LEU A 215 -2.07 19.31 16.11
N HIS A 216 -2.31 18.05 16.50
CA HIS A 216 -2.37 17.65 17.91
C HIS A 216 -1.03 17.93 18.61
N PHE A 217 0.09 17.60 17.98
CA PHE A 217 1.42 17.84 18.56
C PHE A 217 1.75 19.33 18.75
N ASN A 218 1.27 20.19 17.86
CA ASN A 218 1.55 21.63 17.94
C ASN A 218 0.58 22.39 18.85
N HIS A 219 -0.67 21.94 18.95
CA HIS A 219 -1.75 22.67 19.63
C HIS A 219 -2.30 21.96 20.87
N GLU A 220 -1.89 20.73 21.15
CA GLU A 220 -2.30 19.89 22.29
C GLU A 220 -3.83 19.71 22.42
N LEU A 221 -4.58 19.88 21.32
CA LEU A 221 -6.03 19.72 21.33
C LEU A 221 -6.43 18.26 21.17
N VAL A 222 -7.14 17.72 22.16
CA VAL A 222 -7.64 16.33 22.21
C VAL A 222 -8.59 15.98 21.05
N ILE A 223 -9.26 16.98 20.46
CA ILE A 223 -10.11 16.76 19.28
C ILE A 223 -9.31 16.21 18.09
N TYR A 224 -8.08 16.69 17.90
CA TYR A 224 -7.26 16.26 16.77
C TYR A 224 -6.74 14.83 16.94
N GLU A 225 -6.41 14.42 18.16
CA GLU A 225 -6.12 13.02 18.49
C GLU A 225 -7.28 12.10 18.10
N LYS A 226 -8.52 12.44 18.48
CA LYS A 226 -9.71 11.63 18.15
C LYS A 226 -9.95 11.53 16.64
N ILE A 227 -9.76 12.63 15.91
CA ILE A 227 -9.90 12.63 14.44
C ILE A 227 -8.79 11.79 13.81
N SER A 228 -7.57 11.84 14.33
CA SER A 228 -6.47 11.01 13.84
C SER A 228 -6.80 9.53 13.98
N TYR A 229 -7.23 9.08 15.16
CA TYR A 229 -7.66 7.69 15.38
C TYR A 229 -8.78 7.27 14.44
N LEU A 230 -9.83 8.08 14.25
CA LEU A 230 -10.90 7.75 13.30
C LEU A 230 -10.39 7.65 11.86
N SER A 231 -9.48 8.54 11.46
CA SER A 231 -8.90 8.55 10.12
C SER A 231 -8.00 7.35 9.88
N GLU A 232 -7.25 6.93 10.90
CA GLU A 232 -6.43 5.71 10.91
C GLU A 232 -7.32 4.46 10.77
N LEU A 233 -8.45 4.39 11.48
CA LEU A 233 -9.42 3.30 11.35
C LEU A 233 -9.94 3.19 9.91
N PHE A 234 -10.35 4.31 9.30
CA PHE A 234 -10.79 4.32 7.91
C PHE A 234 -9.67 3.94 6.94
N ALA A 235 -8.44 4.42 7.17
CA ALA A 235 -7.28 4.05 6.36
C ALA A 235 -7.04 2.53 6.40
N THR A 236 -7.12 1.93 7.59
CA THR A 236 -7.02 0.47 7.79
C THR A 236 -8.03 -0.27 6.92
N VAL A 237 -9.31 0.11 7.02
CA VAL A 237 -10.40 -0.53 6.26
C VAL A 237 -10.20 -0.40 4.74
N PHE A 238 -9.78 0.78 4.26
CA PHE A 238 -9.51 0.96 2.82
C PHE A 238 -8.28 0.17 2.36
N CYS A 239 -7.23 0.09 3.19
CA CYS A 239 -6.07 -0.75 2.92
C CYS A 239 -6.47 -2.22 2.78
N ASP A 240 -7.25 -2.75 3.72
CA ASP A 240 -7.77 -4.12 3.69
C ASP A 240 -8.60 -4.37 2.44
N ILE A 241 -9.47 -3.42 2.05
CA ILE A 241 -10.24 -3.50 0.80
C ILE A 241 -9.31 -3.57 -0.41
N ILE A 242 -8.27 -2.74 -0.50
CA ILE A 242 -7.32 -2.77 -1.62
C ILE A 242 -6.65 -4.15 -1.70
N ILE A 243 -6.18 -4.67 -0.56
CA ILE A 243 -5.54 -5.98 -0.47
C ILE A 243 -6.49 -7.09 -0.90
N ILE A 244 -7.76 -7.08 -0.48
CA ILE A 244 -8.74 -8.10 -0.86
C ILE A 244 -9.12 -7.97 -2.33
N LEU A 245 -9.32 -6.76 -2.85
CA LEU A 245 -9.64 -6.51 -4.26
C LEU A 245 -8.52 -6.98 -5.20
N GLN A 246 -7.28 -7.07 -4.70
CA GLN A 246 -6.13 -7.55 -5.49
C GLN A 246 -6.24 -9.02 -5.94
N PHE A 247 -7.09 -9.82 -5.30
CA PHE A 247 -7.29 -11.23 -5.65
C PHE A 247 -8.33 -11.41 -6.76
N PHE A 248 -9.07 -10.36 -7.13
CA PHE A 248 -10.15 -10.48 -8.12
C PHE A 248 -9.70 -9.91 -9.48
N PRO A 249 -9.76 -10.71 -10.56
CA PRO A 249 -9.18 -10.34 -11.86
C PRO A 249 -9.89 -9.16 -12.53
N PHE A 250 -11.16 -8.92 -12.20
CA PHE A 250 -11.93 -7.80 -12.76
C PHE A 250 -11.40 -6.41 -12.39
N HIS A 251 -10.50 -6.32 -11.40
CA HIS A 251 -9.90 -5.06 -10.98
C HIS A 251 -8.53 -4.77 -11.61
N PHE A 252 -7.95 -5.73 -12.35
CA PHE A 252 -6.62 -5.63 -12.95
C PHE A 252 -6.68 -5.73 -14.46
N LYS A 253 -5.83 -4.97 -15.14
CA LYS A 253 -5.57 -5.20 -16.57
C LYS A 253 -4.88 -6.55 -16.72
N THR A 254 -5.48 -7.48 -17.47
CA THR A 254 -4.82 -8.74 -17.80
C THR A 254 -3.50 -8.48 -18.53
N GLN A 255 -2.49 -9.29 -18.25
CA GLN A 255 -1.14 -9.18 -18.82
C GLN A 255 -1.17 -9.19 -20.36
N HIS A 256 -2.15 -9.87 -20.95
CA HIS A 256 -2.43 -9.85 -22.38
C HIS A 256 -2.84 -8.46 -22.91
N VAL A 257 -3.72 -7.75 -22.20
CA VAL A 257 -4.14 -6.38 -22.57
C VAL A 257 -2.99 -5.39 -22.40
N GLN A 258 -2.13 -5.59 -21.40
CA GLN A 258 -0.93 -4.77 -21.22
C GLN A 258 0.11 -5.00 -22.31
N ASN A 259 0.32 -6.25 -22.74
CA ASN A 259 1.22 -6.57 -23.85
C ASN A 259 0.70 -6.00 -25.18
N ILE A 260 -0.61 -6.14 -25.47
CA ILE A 260 -1.24 -5.53 -26.65
C ILE A 260 -1.11 -4.01 -26.63
N ALA A 261 -1.36 -3.36 -25.48
CA ALA A 261 -1.21 -1.91 -25.36
C ALA A 261 0.25 -1.46 -25.55
N ARG A 262 1.22 -2.24 -25.05
CA ARG A 262 2.65 -1.96 -25.20
C ARG A 262 3.11 -2.11 -26.65
N GLU A 263 2.67 -3.17 -27.33
CA GLU A 263 2.93 -3.38 -28.75
C GLU A 263 2.29 -2.29 -29.61
N ALA A 264 1.05 -1.89 -29.31
CA ALA A 264 0.38 -0.78 -30.00
C ALA A 264 1.13 0.55 -29.83
N LEU A 265 1.65 0.83 -28.63
CA LEU A 265 2.39 2.06 -28.33
C LEU A 265 3.77 2.06 -29.00
N LEU A 266 4.44 0.90 -29.06
CA LEU A 266 5.68 0.72 -29.83
C LEU A 266 5.45 0.90 -31.34
N PHE A 267 4.37 0.34 -31.87
CA PHE A 267 3.98 0.50 -33.27
C PHE A 267 3.65 1.96 -33.61
N GLN A 268 2.96 2.67 -32.71
CA GLN A 268 2.68 4.10 -32.88
C GLN A 268 3.96 4.93 -32.89
N LYS A 269 4.93 4.64 -32.01
CA LYS A 269 6.24 5.30 -32.03
C LYS A 269 6.99 5.07 -33.34
N GLN A 270 6.99 3.83 -33.85
CA GLN A 270 7.62 3.51 -35.15
C GLN A 270 6.97 4.29 -36.30
N LEU A 271 5.63 4.39 -36.33
CA LEU A 271 4.93 5.19 -37.34
C LEU A 271 5.29 6.68 -37.26
N TYR A 272 5.43 7.23 -36.05
CA TYR A 272 5.87 8.62 -35.86
C TYR A 272 7.31 8.85 -36.34
N GLU A 273 8.22 7.92 -36.10
CA GLU A 273 9.62 7.99 -36.57
C GLU A 273 9.71 7.87 -38.11
N ILE A 274 8.88 7.02 -38.72
CA ILE A 274 8.78 6.89 -40.18
C ILE A 274 8.23 8.18 -40.80
N ASN A 275 7.16 8.76 -40.24
CA ASN A 275 6.60 10.02 -40.74
C ASN A 275 7.53 11.23 -40.50
N ALA A 276 8.29 11.22 -39.41
CA ALA A 276 9.30 12.26 -39.15
C ALA A 276 10.47 12.16 -40.14
N SER A 277 10.88 10.94 -40.52
CA SER A 277 11.96 10.74 -41.50
C SER A 277 11.52 10.98 -42.95
N SER A 278 10.25 10.75 -43.31
CA SER A 278 9.71 11.09 -44.63
C SER A 278 9.61 12.61 -44.84
N ASN A 279 9.24 13.38 -43.82
CA ASN A 279 9.15 14.84 -43.92
C ASN A 279 10.52 15.54 -44.02
N VAL A 280 11.60 14.90 -43.56
CA VAL A 280 12.97 15.42 -43.74
C VAL A 280 13.48 15.15 -45.16
N SER A 281 12.98 14.12 -45.84
CA SER A 281 13.40 13.78 -47.20
C SER A 281 12.69 14.61 -48.28
N GLU A 282 11.44 15.04 -48.06
CA GLU A 282 10.74 15.98 -48.97
C GLU A 282 11.29 17.42 -48.91
N SER A 283 11.93 17.83 -47.81
CA SER A 283 12.59 19.14 -47.69
C SER A 283 13.88 19.27 -48.50
N SER A 284 14.38 18.19 -49.11
CA SER A 284 15.68 18.17 -49.81
C SER A 284 15.57 18.09 -51.34
N GLY A 285 14.35 18.20 -51.89
CA GLY A 285 14.07 18.04 -53.32
C GLY A 285 13.17 19.11 -53.91
N SER A 286 13.49 20.40 -53.77
CA SER A 286 12.96 21.44 -54.68
C SER A 286 13.89 22.65 -54.78
N ASP A 287 15.02 22.47 -55.45
CA ASP A 287 15.73 23.57 -56.08
C ASP A 287 15.73 23.33 -57.59
N THR A 288 14.85 24.03 -58.30
CA THR A 288 15.09 24.66 -59.62
C THR A 288 13.83 25.38 -60.14
N THR A 289 13.83 26.72 -60.00
CA THR A 289 13.54 27.75 -61.03
C THR A 289 12.35 27.58 -62.01
N ASN A 290 11.32 28.43 -61.92
CA ASN A 290 11.16 29.66 -62.73
C ASN A 290 9.72 30.25 -62.74
N ASP A 291 9.66 31.53 -62.38
CA ASP A 291 8.91 32.64 -63.00
C ASP A 291 7.44 32.51 -63.48
N ALA A 292 6.62 33.35 -62.82
CA ALA A 292 5.74 34.37 -63.40
C ALA A 292 4.20 34.18 -63.36
N LYS A 293 3.58 35.26 -62.85
CA LYS A 293 2.21 35.81 -63.05
C LYS A 293 1.07 35.42 -62.09
N THR A 294 0.93 36.29 -61.08
CA THR A 294 -0.24 37.15 -60.76
C THR A 294 -1.61 36.81 -61.36
N ASN A 295 -2.58 36.52 -60.49
CA ASN A 295 -3.97 37.05 -60.43
C ASN A 295 -4.69 36.36 -59.24
N ALA A 296 -5.05 37.06 -58.16
CA ALA A 296 -6.33 37.74 -57.92
C ALA A 296 -7.53 36.78 -57.71
N GLY A 297 -8.12 36.83 -56.50
CA GLY A 297 -9.34 36.12 -56.07
C GLY A 297 -9.14 35.48 -54.68
N GLU A 298 -9.37 36.19 -53.57
CA GLU A 298 -10.66 36.19 -52.83
C GLU A 298 -11.25 34.79 -52.65
N GLU A 299 -11.14 34.21 -51.44
CA GLU A 299 -12.31 33.98 -50.59
C GLU A 299 -11.92 33.47 -49.19
N THR A 300 -12.45 34.21 -48.22
CA THR A 300 -12.45 33.97 -46.78
C THR A 300 -13.41 32.83 -46.45
N GLN A 301 -12.97 31.78 -45.75
CA GLN A 301 -13.89 30.96 -44.95
C GLN A 301 -13.29 30.60 -43.59
N THR A 302 -13.70 31.41 -42.61
CA THR A 302 -13.79 31.09 -41.19
C THR A 302 -14.85 29.99 -40.99
N TYR A 303 -14.49 28.89 -40.34
CA TYR A 303 -15.44 28.08 -39.58
C TYR A 303 -14.85 27.73 -38.21
N THR A 304 -15.29 28.51 -37.22
CA THR A 304 -15.54 28.12 -35.83
C THR A 304 -16.37 26.84 -35.73
N ASN A 305 -16.11 26.06 -34.67
CA ASN A 305 -17.04 25.21 -33.87
C ASN A 305 -16.43 23.83 -33.56
N THR A 306 -16.54 23.21 -32.40
CA THR A 306 -16.98 23.54 -31.03
C THR A 306 -16.45 22.40 -30.14
N THR A 307 -16.31 22.65 -28.85
CA THR A 307 -16.28 21.72 -27.71
C THR A 307 -16.76 20.28 -27.93
N LEU A 308 -16.01 19.34 -27.34
CA LEU A 308 -16.50 18.43 -26.29
C LEU A 308 -15.37 18.13 -25.30
#